data_AF-A0AA44Y4C1-F1
#
_entry.id   AF-A0AA44Y4C1-F1
#
_cell.length_a   1.000
_cell.length_b   1.000
_cell.length_c   1.000
_cell.angle_alpha   90.00
_cell.angle_beta   90.00
_cell.angle_gamma   90.00
#
_symmetry.space_group_name_H-M   'P 1'
#
loop_
_entity.id
_entity.type
_entity.pdbx_description
1 polymer ?
#
loop_
_entity_poly.entity_id
_entity_poly.type
_entity_poly.pdbx_seq_one_letter_code
_entity_poly.pdbx_strand_id
1 'polypeptide(L)'
;MSRLPVDMQSPQGVLLTRAITDFGYDGSVIDVGRRQKQFYQADKAVERRWGGFLRKKTRVNSSQILQMVFAVGSLQASHAKMVAYFMGFLNDALELVDAESNFPQPADDAGTIELKLFFRIAASAGTQAVPVFIDA
;
A
#
# COMPACT_ATOMS: atom_id res chain seq x y z
N MET A 1 -0.98 -3.47 7.49
CA MET A 1 -1.75 -4.58 6.87
C MET A 1 -3.26 -4.50 7.14
N SER A 2 -3.71 -3.92 8.27
CA SER A 2 -5.13 -3.68 8.57
C SER A 2 -5.86 -2.79 7.56
N ARG A 3 -5.13 -1.88 6.89
CA ARG A 3 -5.66 -0.99 5.84
C ARG A 3 -5.98 -1.64 4.50
N LEU A 4 -5.47 -2.84 4.24
CA LEU A 4 -5.79 -3.56 3.00
C LEU A 4 -7.30 -3.89 2.95
N PRO A 5 -7.86 -4.12 1.75
CA PRO A 5 -9.28 -4.44 1.59
C PRO A 5 -9.77 -5.50 2.57
N VAL A 6 -10.95 -5.30 3.15
CA VAL A 6 -11.57 -6.31 4.02
C VAL A 6 -12.00 -7.53 3.20
N ASP A 7 -12.54 -7.29 2.01
CA ASP A 7 -12.98 -8.31 1.06
C ASP A 7 -12.16 -8.23 -0.24
N MET A 8 -11.66 -9.37 -0.72
CA MET A 8 -10.93 -9.45 -1.99
C MET A 8 -11.86 -9.44 -3.21
N GLN A 9 -13.17 -9.61 -3.01
CA GLN A 9 -14.18 -9.48 -4.07
C GLN A 9 -14.68 -8.04 -4.25
N SER A 10 -14.30 -7.12 -3.37
CA SER A 10 -14.59 -5.69 -3.57
C SER A 10 -13.80 -5.14 -4.78
N PRO A 11 -14.22 -4.00 -5.36
CA PRO A 11 -13.45 -3.35 -6.43
C PRO A 11 -11.98 -3.13 -6.05
N GLN A 12 -11.75 -2.69 -4.81
CA GLN A 12 -10.42 -2.48 -4.22
C GLN A 12 -9.59 -3.78 -4.18
N GLY A 13 -10.19 -4.88 -3.74
CA GLY A 13 -9.55 -6.19 -3.65
C GLY A 13 -9.22 -6.80 -5.01
N VAL A 14 -10.14 -6.69 -5.97
CA VAL A 14 -9.96 -7.18 -7.34
C VAL A 14 -8.82 -6.42 -8.01
N LEU A 15 -8.82 -5.09 -7.93
CA LEU A 15 -7.77 -4.26 -8.52
C LEU A 15 -6.40 -4.48 -7.86
N LEU A 16 -6.34 -4.64 -6.53
CA LEU A 16 -5.09 -4.98 -5.84
C LEU A 16 -4.52 -6.31 -6.33
N THR A 17 -5.34 -7.36 -6.41
CA THR A 17 -4.89 -8.68 -6.88
C THR A 17 -4.38 -8.62 -8.31
N ARG A 18 -5.10 -7.88 -9.15
CA ARG A 18 -4.73 -7.69 -10.55
C ARG A 18 -3.43 -6.92 -10.68
N ALA A 19 -3.25 -5.82 -9.95
CA ALA A 19 -2.00 -5.05 -9.96
C ALA A 19 -0.81 -5.92 -9.52
N ILE A 20 -0.95 -6.72 -8.46
CA ILE A 20 0.09 -7.66 -8.03
C ILE A 20 0.48 -8.62 -9.15
N THR A 21 -0.51 -9.16 -9.87
CA THR A 21 -0.31 -10.16 -10.92
C THR A 21 0.27 -9.54 -12.20
N ASP A 22 -0.37 -8.47 -12.69
CA ASP A 22 -0.06 -7.84 -13.99
C ASP A 22 1.32 -7.16 -13.96
N PHE A 23 1.73 -6.60 -12.82
CA PHE A 23 3.04 -5.93 -12.66
C PHE A 23 4.10 -6.78 -11.98
N GLY A 24 3.78 -8.02 -11.58
CA GLY A 24 4.76 -8.94 -10.98
C GLY A 24 5.29 -8.50 -9.62
N TYR A 25 4.47 -7.86 -8.78
CA TYR A 25 4.87 -7.46 -7.43
C TYR A 25 4.95 -8.68 -6.49
N ASP A 26 6.12 -9.32 -6.42
CA ASP A 26 6.39 -10.50 -5.60
C ASP A 26 6.98 -10.18 -4.21
N GLY A 27 7.44 -8.95 -3.99
CA GLY A 27 8.07 -8.46 -2.76
C GLY A 27 9.55 -8.80 -2.61
N SER A 28 10.15 -9.51 -3.56
CA SER A 28 11.51 -10.07 -3.44
C SER A 28 12.58 -9.00 -3.22
N VAL A 29 12.50 -7.88 -3.93
CA VAL A 29 13.43 -6.74 -3.80
C VAL A 29 13.40 -6.14 -2.39
N ILE A 30 12.23 -6.08 -1.76
CA ILE A 30 12.07 -5.59 -0.39
C ILE A 30 12.59 -6.64 0.59
N ASP A 31 12.33 -7.92 0.37
CA ASP A 31 12.80 -9.00 1.23
C ASP A 31 14.34 -9.12 1.24
N VAL A 32 15.01 -8.82 0.12
CA VAL A 32 16.48 -8.67 0.09
C VAL A 32 16.92 -7.52 1.01
N GLY A 33 16.22 -6.38 0.95
CA GLY A 33 16.47 -5.23 1.81
C GLY A 33 16.25 -5.54 3.30
N ARG A 34 15.25 -6.36 3.66
CA ARG A 34 14.94 -6.72 5.06
C ARG A 34 16.06 -7.45 5.80
N ARG A 35 17.00 -8.06 5.07
CA ARG A 35 18.21 -8.67 5.65
C ARG A 35 19.19 -7.63 6.17
N GLN A 36 19.02 -6.36 5.79
CA GLN A 36 19.86 -5.23 6.18
C GLN A 36 19.12 -4.39 7.23
N LYS A 37 19.53 -4.51 8.49
CA LYS A 37 18.85 -3.86 9.62
C LYS A 37 18.91 -2.33 9.59
N GLN A 38 19.80 -1.74 8.81
CA GLN A 38 19.81 -0.30 8.56
C GLN A 38 18.59 0.19 7.76
N PHE A 39 17.93 -0.68 6.98
CA PHE A 39 16.82 -0.30 6.11
C PHE A 39 15.47 -0.77 6.65
N TYR A 40 15.41 -1.92 7.31
CA TYR A 40 14.17 -2.45 7.88
C TYR A 40 14.38 -3.01 9.28
N GLN A 41 13.52 -2.57 10.20
CA GLN A 41 13.49 -3.09 11.56
C GLN A 41 13.03 -4.57 11.58
N ALA A 42 11.96 -4.87 10.84
CA ALA A 42 11.36 -6.20 10.76
C ALA A 42 12.06 -7.09 9.71
N ASP A 43 12.53 -8.26 10.15
CA ASP A 43 13.19 -9.29 9.34
C ASP A 43 12.21 -10.07 8.44
N LYS A 44 10.94 -10.14 8.81
CA LYS A 44 9.89 -10.84 8.06
C LYS A 44 8.78 -9.91 7.63
N ALA A 45 8.20 -10.21 6.47
CA ALA A 45 7.02 -9.52 5.98
C ALA A 45 5.80 -9.89 6.85
N VAL A 46 4.99 -8.90 7.17
CA VAL A 46 3.67 -9.12 7.78
C VAL A 46 2.71 -9.48 6.66
N GLU A 47 1.91 -10.53 6.84
CA GLU A 47 0.95 -10.97 5.84
C GLU A 47 -0.49 -10.73 6.27
N ARG A 48 -1.36 -10.48 5.29
CA ARG A 48 -2.80 -10.60 5.43
C ARG A 48 -3.29 -11.70 4.52
N ARG A 49 -4.23 -12.50 5.03
CA ARG A 49 -4.80 -13.66 4.34
C ARG A 49 -6.30 -13.47 4.20
N TRP A 50 -6.84 -13.86 3.06
CA TRP A 50 -8.27 -13.88 2.78
C TRP A 50 -8.69 -15.26 2.29
N GLY A 51 -9.94 -15.61 2.57
CA GLY A 51 -10.49 -16.94 2.28
C GLY A 51 -10.21 -17.96 3.38
N GLY A 52 -10.90 -19.11 3.29
CA GLY A 52 -10.88 -20.19 4.26
C GLY A 52 -10.61 -21.54 3.62
N PHE A 53 -10.96 -22.63 4.31
CA PHE A 53 -10.69 -23.99 3.86
C PHE A 53 -11.34 -24.36 2.50
N LEU A 54 -12.47 -23.71 2.16
CA LEU A 54 -13.28 -24.01 0.97
C LEU A 54 -13.13 -22.99 -0.19
N ARG A 55 -12.33 -21.94 -0.03
CA ARG A 55 -12.12 -20.91 -1.07
C ARG A 55 -10.63 -20.74 -1.37
N LYS A 56 -10.28 -20.28 -2.58
CA LYS A 56 -8.90 -19.97 -2.96
C LYS A 56 -8.32 -18.99 -1.92
N LYS A 57 -7.22 -19.37 -1.28
CA LYS A 57 -6.54 -18.54 -0.28
C LYS A 57 -5.75 -17.46 -1.00
N THR A 58 -6.13 -16.20 -0.81
CA THR A 58 -5.35 -15.05 -1.29
C THR A 58 -4.48 -14.54 -0.15
N ARG A 59 -3.23 -14.21 -0.47
CA ARG A 59 -2.27 -13.67 0.50
C ARG A 59 -1.60 -12.45 -0.12
N VAL A 60 -1.49 -11.39 0.67
CA VAL A 60 -0.73 -10.20 0.34
C VAL A 60 0.16 -9.90 1.53
N ASN A 61 1.45 -9.66 1.28
CA ASN A 61 2.41 -9.35 2.32
C ASN A 61 2.88 -7.90 2.24
N SER A 62 3.47 -7.41 3.34
CA SER A 62 3.96 -6.04 3.43
C SER A 62 5.10 -5.75 2.44
N SER A 63 5.87 -6.74 2.03
CA SER A 63 6.95 -6.56 1.04
C SER A 63 6.41 -6.28 -0.36
N GLN A 64 5.32 -6.94 -0.77
CA GLN A 64 4.62 -6.61 -2.02
C GLN A 64 4.09 -5.17 -1.99
N ILE A 65 3.47 -4.76 -0.88
CA ILE A 65 2.97 -3.39 -0.71
C ILE A 65 4.10 -2.37 -0.77
N LEU A 66 5.21 -2.63 -0.07
CA LEU A 66 6.37 -1.73 -0.10
C LEU A 66 7.03 -1.69 -1.48
N GLN A 67 7.02 -2.80 -2.22
CA GLN A 67 7.52 -2.82 -3.60
C GLN A 67 6.68 -1.91 -4.49
N MET A 68 5.34 -2.02 -4.41
CA MET A 68 4.42 -1.15 -5.16
C MET A 68 4.65 0.34 -4.85
N VAL A 69 4.99 0.66 -3.61
CA VAL A 69 5.07 2.04 -3.15
C VAL A 69 6.44 2.67 -3.37
N PHE A 70 7.52 1.95 -3.07
CA PHE A 70 8.87 2.53 -2.98
C PHE A 70 9.86 1.95 -3.99
N ALA A 71 9.65 0.75 -4.53
CA ALA A 71 10.59 0.11 -5.45
C ALA A 71 10.24 0.36 -6.93
N VAL A 72 9.56 1.48 -7.22
CA VAL A 72 9.08 1.85 -8.56
C VAL A 72 9.63 3.19 -9.05
N GLY A 73 10.60 3.77 -8.33
CA GLY A 73 11.18 5.08 -8.61
C GLY A 73 10.23 6.20 -8.17
N SER A 74 9.45 6.75 -9.10
CA SER A 74 8.44 7.78 -8.81
C SER A 74 7.03 7.25 -9.03
N LEU A 75 6.08 7.71 -8.21
CA LEU A 75 4.68 7.40 -8.44
C LEU A 75 4.10 8.38 -9.45
N GLN A 76 3.94 7.91 -10.69
CA GLN A 76 3.11 8.61 -11.66
C GLN A 76 1.68 8.78 -11.10
N ALA A 77 0.95 9.81 -11.52
CA ALA A 77 -0.31 10.17 -10.88
C ALA A 77 -1.33 9.01 -10.81
N SER A 78 -1.43 8.20 -11.86
CA SER A 78 -2.29 7.01 -11.88
C SER A 78 -1.85 5.95 -10.87
N HIS A 79 -0.53 5.75 -10.73
CA HIS A 79 0.02 4.85 -9.73
C HIS A 79 -0.25 5.40 -8.32
N ALA A 80 0.03 6.68 -8.07
CA ALA A 80 -0.23 7.34 -6.79
C ALA A 80 -1.69 7.17 -6.35
N LYS A 81 -2.63 7.40 -7.28
CA LYS A 81 -4.07 7.14 -7.08
C LYS A 81 -4.34 5.68 -6.73
N MET A 82 -3.76 4.74 -7.47
CA MET A 82 -3.96 3.31 -7.27
C MET A 82 -3.47 2.84 -5.90
N VAL A 83 -2.25 3.21 -5.49
CA VAL A 83 -1.72 2.79 -4.16
C VAL A 83 -2.49 3.45 -3.02
N ALA A 84 -2.89 4.72 -3.17
CA ALA A 84 -3.74 5.38 -2.18
C ALA A 84 -5.10 4.69 -2.04
N TYR A 85 -5.70 4.28 -3.16
CA TYR A 85 -6.93 3.51 -3.18
C TYR A 85 -6.75 2.16 -2.47
N PHE A 86 -5.72 1.38 -2.78
CA PHE A 86 -5.47 0.09 -2.13
C PHE A 86 -5.24 0.19 -0.62
N MET A 87 -4.75 1.33 -0.16
CA MET A 87 -4.46 1.60 1.24
C MET A 87 -5.62 2.31 1.97
N GLY A 88 -6.76 2.51 1.32
CA GLY A 88 -7.98 3.06 1.94
C GLY A 88 -7.96 4.59 2.14
N PHE A 89 -7.08 5.30 1.43
CA PHE A 89 -7.05 6.77 1.44
C PHE A 89 -7.97 7.37 0.37
N LEU A 90 -8.43 6.56 -0.58
CA LEU A 90 -9.49 6.88 -1.53
C LEU A 90 -10.66 5.89 -1.40
N ASN A 91 -11.88 6.37 -1.64
CA ASN A 91 -13.08 5.54 -1.70
C ASN A 91 -13.29 4.97 -3.14
N ASP A 92 -14.39 4.24 -3.36
CA ASP A 92 -14.71 3.66 -4.68
C ASP A 92 -15.06 4.71 -5.75
N ALA A 93 -15.43 5.93 -5.33
CA ALA A 93 -15.57 7.08 -6.23
C ALA A 93 -14.22 7.78 -6.50
N LEU A 94 -13.12 7.24 -5.97
CA LEU A 94 -11.75 7.78 -6.06
C LEU A 94 -11.60 9.17 -5.40
N GLU A 95 -12.41 9.44 -4.38
CA GLU A 95 -12.38 10.65 -3.57
C GLU A 95 -11.63 10.41 -2.27
N LEU A 96 -11.05 11.48 -1.70
CA LEU A 96 -10.32 11.44 -0.44
C LEU A 96 -11.22 10.97 0.71
N VAL A 97 -10.75 9.98 1.46
CA VAL A 97 -11.44 9.48 2.66
C VAL A 97 -11.00 10.30 3.87
N ASP A 98 -11.92 11.12 4.37
CA ASP A 98 -11.77 11.90 5.60
C ASP A 98 -12.09 11.06 6.84
N ALA A 99 -11.25 10.05 7.10
CA ALA A 99 -11.34 9.22 8.31
C ALA A 99 -10.19 9.59 9.24
N GLU A 100 -10.46 9.73 10.54
CA GLU A 100 -9.46 10.05 11.58
C GLU A 100 -8.24 9.10 11.52
N SER A 101 -8.48 7.83 11.21
CA SER A 101 -7.42 6.83 11.04
C SER A 101 -6.42 7.16 9.93
N ASN A 102 -6.76 8.00 8.95
CA ASN A 102 -5.87 8.47 7.87
C ASN A 102 -5.01 9.67 8.28
N PHE A 103 -5.25 10.26 9.45
CA PHE A 103 -4.47 11.37 10.01
C PHE A 103 -3.46 10.84 11.03
N PRO A 104 -2.30 11.52 11.19
CA PRO A 104 -1.43 11.31 12.35
C PRO A 104 -2.21 11.41 13.65
N GLN A 105 -2.00 10.44 14.54
CA GLN A 105 -2.63 10.34 15.85
C GLN A 105 -1.56 10.45 16.94
N PRO A 106 -1.90 10.94 18.15
CA PRO A 106 -0.92 11.10 19.23
C PRO A 106 -0.17 9.83 19.63
N ALA A 107 -0.75 8.64 19.39
CA ALA A 107 -0.15 7.35 19.70
C ALA A 107 0.69 6.76 18.55
N ASP A 108 0.75 7.41 17.39
CA ASP A 108 1.54 6.93 16.27
C ASP A 108 3.03 7.17 16.52
N ASP A 109 3.86 6.19 16.16
CA ASP A 109 5.30 6.41 16.02
C ASP A 109 5.63 7.27 14.78
N ALA A 110 6.85 7.79 14.70
CA ALA A 110 7.29 8.65 13.61
C ALA A 110 7.13 8.02 12.21
N GLY A 111 7.46 6.74 12.05
CA GLY A 111 7.34 6.04 10.77
C GLY A 111 5.87 5.84 10.36
N THR A 112 4.99 5.60 11.32
CA THR A 112 3.54 5.54 11.10
C THR A 112 3.00 6.91 10.67
N ILE A 113 3.44 8.01 11.30
CA ILE A 113 3.08 9.37 10.92
C ILE A 113 3.52 9.67 9.48
N GLU A 114 4.78 9.43 9.15
CA GLU A 114 5.34 9.66 7.82
C GLU A 114 4.59 8.84 6.76
N LEU A 115 4.31 7.57 7.03
CA LEU A 115 3.58 6.72 6.09
C LEU A 115 2.14 7.20 5.87
N LYS A 116 1.46 7.70 6.91
CA LYS A 116 0.13 8.31 6.78
C LYS A 116 0.17 9.57 5.93
N LEU A 117 1.12 10.46 6.19
CA LEU A 117 1.30 11.69 5.40
C LEU A 117 1.62 11.38 3.94
N PHE A 118 2.51 10.42 3.70
CA PHE A 118 2.87 9.96 2.35
C PHE A 118 1.63 9.49 1.56
N PHE A 119 0.81 8.61 2.13
CA PHE A 119 -0.36 8.11 1.40
C PHE A 119 -1.43 9.17 1.18
N ARG A 120 -1.53 10.19 2.04
CA ARG A 120 -2.37 11.35 1.79
C ARG A 120 -1.87 12.21 0.64
N ILE A 121 -0.55 12.42 0.57
CA ILE A 121 0.08 13.11 -0.57
C ILE A 121 -0.18 12.31 -1.84
N ALA A 122 0.03 10.99 -1.83
CA ALA A 122 -0.26 10.12 -2.97
C ALA A 122 -1.73 10.18 -3.40
N ALA A 123 -2.67 10.20 -2.44
CA ALA A 123 -4.08 10.33 -2.71
C ALA A 123 -4.41 11.67 -3.39
N SER A 124 -3.94 12.78 -2.81
CA SER A 124 -4.14 14.14 -3.31
C SER A 124 -3.49 14.37 -4.68
N ALA A 125 -2.25 13.92 -4.85
CA ALA A 125 -1.53 14.01 -6.12
C ALA A 125 -2.23 13.18 -7.20
N GLY A 126 -2.68 11.97 -6.84
CA GLY A 126 -3.45 11.11 -7.73
C GLY A 126 -4.77 11.75 -8.20
N THR A 127 -5.55 12.36 -7.29
CA THR A 127 -6.80 13.05 -7.67
C THR A 127 -6.55 14.28 -8.54
N GLN A 128 -5.42 14.97 -8.35
CA GLN A 128 -5.02 16.15 -9.13
C GLN A 128 -4.21 15.82 -10.40
N ALA A 129 -4.00 14.54 -10.72
CA ALA A 129 -3.20 14.09 -11.85
C ALA A 129 -1.72 14.56 -11.83
N VAL A 130 -1.14 14.70 -10.64
CA VAL A 130 0.26 15.11 -10.43
C VAL A 130 1.10 13.92 -9.94
N PRO A 131 2.35 13.74 -10.40
CA PRO A 131 3.23 12.69 -9.89
C PRO A 131 3.73 12.99 -8.47
N VAL A 132 4.07 11.93 -7.71
CA VAL A 132 4.82 12.03 -6.46
C VAL A 132 6.25 11.55 -6.71
N PHE A 133 7.19 12.46 -6.55
CA PHE A 133 8.62 12.14 -6.60
C PHE A 133 9.05 11.60 -5.24
N ILE A 134 9.66 10.42 -5.27
CA ILE A 134 10.28 9.81 -4.09
C ILE A 134 11.77 10.03 -4.26
N ASP A 135 12.35 10.87 -3.40
CA ASP A 135 13.79 11.05 -3.35
C ASP A 135 14.40 9.81 -2.69
N ALA A 136 15.43 9.24 -3.32
CA ALA A 136 16.01 7.94 -2.98
C ALA A 136 17.40 8.07 -2.36
#